data_AF-A0A945U8X0-F1
#
_entry.id   AF-A0A945U8X0-F1
#
_cell.length_a   1.000
_cell.length_b   1.000
_cell.length_c   1.000
_cell.angle_alpha   90.00
_cell.angle_beta   90.00
_cell.angle_gamma   90.00
#
_symmetry.space_group_name_H-M   'P 1'
#
loop_
_entity.id
_entity.type
_entity.pdbx_description
1 polymer ?
#
loop_
_entity_poly.entity_id
_entity_poly.type
_entity_poly.pdbx_seq_one_letter_code
_entity_poly.pdbx_strand_id
1 'polypeptide(L)'
;MKEEKENIFTIFDDILQREDKEELLNQKSKVIWMTGLSGSGKTTVAKGVERYLHSQGILNQLLDGDNIRVGISNNLSFSSDDRAENIR
;
A
#
# COMPACT_ATOMS: atom_id res chain seq x y z
N MET A 1 -15.07 -36.22 -6.01
CA MET A 1 -15.47 -35.04 -6.79
C MET A 1 -14.39 -33.99 -6.63
N LYS A 2 -13.57 -33.78 -7.66
CA LYS A 2 -12.62 -32.67 -7.75
C LYS A 2 -13.36 -31.55 -8.48
N GLU A 3 -13.63 -30.45 -7.80
CA GLU A 3 -14.27 -29.27 -8.42
C GLU A 3 -13.26 -28.49 -9.28
N GLU A 4 -13.81 -27.98 -10.37
CA GLU A 4 -13.18 -27.31 -11.50
C GLU A 4 -12.38 -26.07 -11.07
N LYS A 5 -11.07 -26.07 -11.34
CA LYS A 5 -10.20 -24.88 -11.39
C LYS A 5 -9.50 -24.79 -12.75
N GLU A 6 -10.22 -25.04 -13.84
CA GLU A 6 -9.62 -25.20 -15.18
C GLU A 6 -9.23 -23.88 -15.88
N ASN A 7 -9.54 -22.70 -15.33
CA ASN A 7 -9.32 -21.42 -16.02
C ASN A 7 -8.47 -20.38 -15.25
N ILE A 8 -7.75 -20.77 -14.21
CA ILE A 8 -6.85 -19.85 -13.49
C ILE A 8 -5.41 -20.24 -13.80
N PHE A 9 -4.81 -19.53 -14.76
CA PHE A 9 -3.39 -19.63 -15.08
C PHE A 9 -2.65 -18.54 -14.30
N THR A 10 -2.01 -18.93 -13.21
CA THR A 10 -1.22 -18.01 -12.41
C THR A 10 0.16 -17.81 -13.05
N ILE A 11 0.48 -16.57 -13.43
CA ILE A 11 1.80 -16.18 -13.94
C ILE A 11 2.77 -15.81 -12.82
N PHE A 12 2.52 -16.24 -11.57
CA PHE A 12 3.32 -15.80 -10.40
C PHE A 12 4.80 -16.13 -10.55
N ASP A 13 5.13 -17.23 -11.23
CA ASP A 13 6.51 -17.64 -11.47
C ASP A 13 7.14 -16.94 -12.71
N ASP A 14 6.31 -16.33 -13.57
CA ASP A 14 6.73 -15.63 -14.78
C ASP A 14 6.85 -14.11 -14.60
N ILE A 15 6.47 -13.58 -13.43
CA ILE A 15 6.59 -12.15 -13.08
C ILE A 15 7.82 -11.89 -12.22
N LEU A 16 8.35 -10.67 -12.33
CA LEU A 16 9.42 -10.17 -11.46
C LEU A 16 9.03 -10.28 -9.99
N GLN A 17 9.87 -10.97 -9.23
CA GLN A 17 9.69 -11.18 -7.81
C GLN A 17 10.06 -9.92 -7.02
N ARG A 18 9.77 -9.97 -5.72
CA ARG A 18 10.13 -8.90 -4.79
C ARG A 18 11.65 -8.73 -4.75
N GLU A 19 12.38 -9.84 -4.69
CA GLU A 19 13.84 -9.90 -4.56
C GLU A 19 14.52 -9.17 -5.71
N ASP A 20 14.06 -9.38 -6.95
CA ASP A 20 14.59 -8.72 -8.15
C ASP A 20 14.49 -7.19 -8.05
N LYS A 21 13.36 -6.69 -7.55
CA LYS A 21 13.12 -5.25 -7.36
C LYS A 21 13.96 -4.68 -6.22
N GLU A 22 14.11 -5.44 -5.13
CA GLU A 22 14.94 -5.04 -4.00
C GLU A 22 16.43 -4.99 -4.36
N GLU A 23 16.90 -5.92 -5.21
CA GLU A 23 18.26 -5.92 -5.74
C GLU A 23 18.49 -4.73 -6.68
N LEU A 24 17.58 -4.50 -7.63
CA LEU A 24 17.65 -3.36 -8.56
C LEU A 24 17.75 -2.01 -7.83
N LEU A 25 16.96 -1.83 -6.78
CA LEU A 25 16.91 -0.58 -6.00
C LEU A 25 17.95 -0.53 -4.89
N ASN A 26 18.69 -1.62 -4.64
CA ASN A 26 19.54 -1.80 -3.46
C ASN A 26 18.80 -1.41 -2.15
N GLN A 27 17.53 -1.79 -2.05
CA GLN A 27 16.64 -1.37 -0.97
C GLN A 27 15.67 -2.50 -0.60
N LYS A 28 15.46 -2.73 0.69
CA LYS A 28 14.43 -3.66 1.18
C LYS A 28 13.05 -2.99 1.23
N SER A 29 12.04 -3.63 0.64
CA SER A 29 10.67 -3.14 0.66
C SER A 29 10.04 -3.35 2.04
N LYS A 30 9.38 -2.30 2.56
CA LYS A 30 8.73 -2.30 3.87
C LYS A 30 7.43 -1.51 3.81
N VAL A 31 6.46 -1.91 4.62
CA VAL A 31 5.22 -1.16 4.84
C VAL A 31 5.24 -0.66 6.27
N ILE A 32 5.06 0.65 6.46
CA ILE A 32 4.94 1.27 7.78
C ILE A 32 3.47 1.69 7.94
N TRP A 33 2.73 0.92 8.73
CA TRP A 33 1.32 1.18 8.96
C TRP A 33 1.11 2.11 10.16
N MET A 34 0.74 3.36 9.90
CA MET A 34 0.45 4.34 10.96
C MET A 34 -1.04 4.29 11.34
N THR A 35 -1.33 3.90 12.58
CA THR A 35 -2.69 3.85 13.13
C THR A 35 -2.80 4.75 14.37
N GLY A 36 -4.02 5.17 14.70
CA GLY A 36 -4.30 6.12 15.78
C GLY A 36 -5.53 6.98 15.52
N LEU A 37 -5.97 7.70 16.56
CA LEU A 37 -7.15 8.56 16.52
C LEU A 37 -7.03 9.69 15.47
N SER A 38 -8.17 10.22 15.03
CA SER A 38 -8.17 11.44 14.21
C SER A 38 -7.49 12.57 14.99
N GLY A 39 -6.65 13.35 14.31
CA GLY A 39 -5.86 14.43 14.94
C GLY A 39 -4.62 13.97 15.73
N SER A 40 -4.34 12.67 15.87
CA SER A 40 -3.16 12.18 16.61
C SER A 40 -1.81 12.41 15.92
N GLY A 41 -1.79 13.12 14.78
CA GLY A 41 -0.56 13.47 14.05
C GLY A 41 -0.03 12.45 13.06
N LYS A 42 -0.78 11.38 12.72
CA LYS A 42 -0.34 10.32 11.77
C LYS A 42 0.21 10.89 10.46
N THR A 43 -0.59 11.70 9.76
CA THR A 43 -0.19 12.31 8.49
C THR A 43 1.01 13.26 8.64
N THR A 44 1.12 13.97 9.77
CA THR A 44 2.28 14.84 10.07
C THR A 44 3.57 14.02 10.17
N VAL A 45 3.55 12.92 10.94
CA VAL A 45 4.71 12.03 11.10
C VAL A 45 5.03 11.34 9.77
N ALA A 46 4.02 10.85 9.05
CA ALA A 46 4.20 10.16 7.79
C ALA A 46 4.88 11.03 6.72
N LYS A 47 4.48 12.31 6.60
CA LYS A 47 5.15 13.30 5.73
C LYS A 47 6.61 13.56 6.14
N GLY A 48 6.89 13.57 7.44
CA GLY A 48 8.27 13.69 7.95
C GLY A 48 9.14 12.50 7.56
N VAL A 49 8.61 11.28 7.71
CA VAL A 49 9.27 10.03 7.32
C VAL A 49 9.52 9.99 5.81
N GLU A 50 8.52 10.34 5.00
CA GLU A 50 8.62 10.41 3.53
C GLU A 50 9.77 11.33 3.09
N ARG A 51 9.81 12.56 3.62
CA ARG A 51 10.88 13.54 3.32
C ARG A 51 12.25 13.06 3.77
N TYR A 52 12.34 12.46 4.96
CA TYR A 52 13.59 11.94 5.48
C TYR A 52 14.12 10.81 4.60
N LEU A 53 13.31 9.80 4.28
CA LEU A 53 13.72 8.69 3.42
C LEU A 53 14.12 9.18 2.02
N HIS A 54 13.35 10.10 1.44
CA HIS A 54 13.67 10.69 0.15
C HIS A 54 15.03 11.42 0.19
N SER A 55 15.34 12.15 1.26
CA SER A 55 16.64 12.82 1.43
C SER A 55 17.83 11.83 1.51
N GLN A 56 17.57 10.58 1.87
CA GLN A 56 18.57 9.51 1.90
C GLN A 56 18.65 8.72 0.58
N GLY A 57 17.93 9.15 -0.47
CA GLY A 57 17.88 8.46 -1.76
C GLY A 57 17.04 7.18 -1.75
N ILE A 58 16.22 6.97 -0.72
CA ILE A 58 15.38 5.79 -0.56
C ILE A 58 14.05 6.04 -1.29
N LEU A 59 13.73 5.16 -2.26
CA LEU A 59 12.45 5.21 -2.95
C LEU A 59 11.33 4.91 -1.95
N ASN A 60 10.37 5.81 -1.84
CA ASN A 60 9.27 5.67 -0.90
C ASN A 60 8.01 6.32 -1.47
N GLN A 61 6.87 5.95 -0.89
CA GLN A 61 5.56 6.47 -1.27
C GLN A 61 4.69 6.58 -0.03
N LEU A 62 4.12 7.76 0.21
CA LEU A 62 3.10 7.95 1.23
C LEU A 62 1.72 7.58 0.67
N LEU A 63 1.03 6.69 1.38
CA LEU A 63 -0.36 6.32 1.14
C LEU A 63 -1.22 6.89 2.28
N ASP A 64 -1.96 7.96 1.99
CA ASP A 64 -2.84 8.63 2.95
C ASP A 64 -4.30 8.35 2.60
N GLY A 65 -5.09 7.95 3.60
CA GLY A 65 -6.48 7.54 3.41
C GLY A 65 -7.38 8.64 2.85
N ASP A 66 -7.07 9.91 3.13
CA ASP A 66 -7.82 11.04 2.56
C ASP A 66 -7.46 11.22 1.07
N ASN A 67 -6.19 11.02 0.69
CA ASN A 67 -5.75 11.10 -0.71
C ASN A 67 -6.26 9.90 -1.55
N ILE A 68 -6.29 8.69 -0.97
CA ILE A 68 -6.80 7.50 -1.66
C ILE A 68 -8.31 7.63 -1.91
N ARG A 69 -9.05 8.23 -0.97
CA ARG A 69 -10.49 8.56 -1.12
C ARG A 69 -10.79 9.49 -2.27
N VAL A 70 -9.85 10.37 -2.66
CA VAL A 70 -10.02 11.31 -3.79
C VAL A 70 -9.65 10.68 -5.14
N GLY A 71 -9.09 9.46 -5.15
CA GLY A 71 -8.65 8.76 -6.36
C GLY A 71 -9.32 7.40 -6.53
N ILE A 72 -8.66 6.38 -5.99
CA ILE A 72 -8.99 4.96 -6.19
C ILE A 72 -10.30 4.59 -5.46
N SER A 73 -10.56 5.19 -4.30
CA SER A 73 -11.73 4.93 -3.45
C SER A 73 -12.83 5.99 -3.57
N ASN A 74 -12.90 6.70 -4.70
CA ASN A 74 -13.86 7.80 -4.92
C ASN A 74 -15.34 7.39 -4.83
N ASN A 75 -15.63 6.09 -4.91
CA ASN A 75 -16.96 5.51 -4.79
C ASN A 75 -17.30 5.04 -3.36
N LEU A 76 -16.36 5.08 -2.42
CA LEU A 76 -16.56 4.64 -1.04
C LEU A 76 -17.01 5.82 -0.16
N SER A 77 -18.20 5.69 0.45
CA SER A 77 -18.73 6.72 1.36
C SER A 77 -18.09 6.63 2.76
N PHE A 78 -18.77 7.17 3.79
CA PHE A 78 -18.31 7.12 5.18
C PHE A 78 -19.02 6.04 6.01
N SER A 79 -19.81 5.15 5.37
CA SER A 79 -20.45 4.00 6.03
C SER A 79 -19.42 3.05 6.67
N SER A 80 -19.86 2.21 7.61
CA SER A 80 -18.99 1.20 8.23
C SER A 80 -18.37 0.25 7.20
N ASP A 81 -19.18 -0.13 6.21
CA ASP A 81 -18.83 -1.14 5.21
C ASP A 81 -17.84 -0.54 4.20
N ASP A 82 -18.05 0.72 3.80
CA ASP A 82 -17.11 1.45 2.94
C ASP A 82 -15.77 1.74 3.63
N ARG A 83 -15.77 1.89 4.97
CA ARG A 83 -14.52 2.02 5.74
C ARG A 83 -13.76 0.70 5.81
N ALA A 84 -14.46 -0.43 5.93
CA ALA A 84 -13.85 -1.75 5.92
C ALA A 84 -13.21 -2.05 4.56
N GLU A 85 -13.92 -1.74 3.47
CA GLU A 85 -13.39 -1.91 2.11
C GLU A 85 -12.20 -0.98 1.83
N ASN A 86 -12.21 0.25 2.35
CA ASN A 86 -11.09 1.17 2.20
C ASN A 86 -9.79 0.72 2.93
N ILE A 87 -9.85 -0.31 3.77
CA ILE A 87 -8.70 -0.87 4.50
C ILE A 87 -8.24 -2.22 3.91
N ARG A 88 -9.05 -2.83 3.03
CA ARG A 88 -8.81 -4.14 2.42
C ARG A 88 -7.63 -4.11 1.44
#